data_AF-A0A7S0AWQ0-F1
#
_entry.id   AF-A0A7S0AWQ0-F1
#
_cell.length_a   1.000
_cell.length_b   1.000
_cell.length_c   1.000
_cell.angle_alpha   90.00
_cell.angle_beta   90.00
_cell.angle_gamma   90.00
#
_symmetry.space_group_name_H-M   'P 1'
#
loop_
_entity.id
_entity.type
_entity.pdbx_description
1 polymer ?
#
loop_
_entity_poly.entity_id
_entity_poly.type
_entity_poly.pdbx_seq_one_letter_code
_entity_poly.pdbx_strand_id
1 'polypeptide(L)'
;ASNAALLDAFRAAISSACAAVGIDPADLGLSFRPVISALAEAGQQIRGQSTTNPELALSQRARLLAAKQAGWPQFRAAWVDVLAAAKGGSVEEAEATVDAAWHKHACQRVEVEAKKRKRPLDDRQRRAQELREARRRETEEDCRSRELAAAVKVAERALAAANGSARGSRA
;
A
#
# COMPACT_ATOMS: atom_id res chain seq x y z
N ALA A 1 -12.09 -1.12 -3.79
CA ALA A 1 -13.36 -0.63 -3.24
C ALA A 1 -13.96 0.37 -4.23
N SER A 2 -15.27 0.30 -4.48
CA SER A 2 -15.96 1.33 -5.28
C SER A 2 -15.99 2.65 -4.50
N ASN A 3 -16.09 3.78 -5.21
CA ASN A 3 -16.24 5.09 -4.57
C ASN A 3 -17.45 5.15 -3.63
N ALA A 4 -18.54 4.46 -3.97
CA ALA A 4 -19.74 4.36 -3.13
C ALA A 4 -19.43 3.70 -1.79
N ALA A 5 -18.77 2.54 -1.78
CA ALA A 5 -18.42 1.85 -0.53
C ALA A 5 -17.47 2.70 0.35
N LEU A 6 -16.55 3.43 -0.26
CA LEU A 6 -15.66 4.35 0.46
C LEU A 6 -16.44 5.52 1.08
N LEU A 7 -17.39 6.08 0.34
CA LEU A 7 -18.24 7.16 0.80
C LEU A 7 -19.12 6.72 1.97
N ASP A 8 -19.74 5.54 1.87
CA ASP A 8 -20.60 4.99 2.92
C ASP A 8 -19.80 4.75 4.21
N ALA A 9 -18.61 4.13 4.08
CA ALA A 9 -17.70 3.94 5.21
C ALA A 9 -17.27 5.27 5.84
N PHE A 10 -17.01 6.29 5.01
CA PHE A 10 -16.61 7.60 5.47
C PHE A 10 -17.74 8.35 6.21
N ARG A 11 -18.96 8.32 5.65
CA ARG A 11 -20.16 8.86 6.30
C ARG A 11 -20.44 8.16 7.62
N ALA A 12 -20.37 6.83 7.65
CA ALA A 12 -20.55 6.05 8.87
C ALA A 12 -19.51 6.40 9.94
N ALA A 13 -18.24 6.58 9.57
CA ALA A 13 -17.19 6.99 10.49
C ALA A 13 -17.43 8.40 11.07
N ILE A 14 -17.82 9.37 10.23
CA ILE A 14 -18.18 10.73 10.70
C ILE A 14 -19.36 10.66 11.66
N SER A 15 -20.45 9.99 11.27
CA SER A 15 -21.64 9.85 12.11
C SER A 15 -21.32 9.19 13.44
N SER A 16 -20.49 8.14 13.45
CA SER A 16 -20.07 7.47 14.68
C SER A 16 -19.23 8.38 15.58
N ALA A 17 -18.30 9.16 15.02
CA ALA A 17 -17.46 10.07 15.79
C ALA A 17 -18.28 11.24 16.36
N CYS A 18 -19.16 11.82 15.56
CA CYS A 18 -20.10 12.86 15.96
C CYS A 18 -21.02 12.40 17.09
N ALA A 19 -21.60 11.20 16.97
CA ALA A 19 -22.46 10.62 18.01
C ALA A 19 -21.73 10.44 19.35
N ALA A 20 -20.45 10.07 19.32
CA ALA A 20 -19.64 9.89 20.54
C ALA A 20 -19.38 11.19 21.30
N VAL A 21 -19.43 12.34 20.62
CA VAL A 21 -19.13 13.67 21.21
C VAL A 21 -20.39 14.54 21.31
N GLY A 22 -21.53 14.09 20.79
CA GLY A 22 -22.79 14.83 20.81
C GLY A 22 -22.81 16.05 19.88
N ILE A 23 -22.07 16.02 18.77
CA ILE A 23 -21.98 17.10 17.79
C ILE A 23 -22.72 16.70 16.51
N ASP A 24 -23.48 17.61 15.90
CA ASP A 24 -24.06 17.37 14.57
C ASP A 24 -22.95 17.40 13.49
N PRO A 25 -22.85 16.40 12.60
CA PRO A 25 -21.94 16.45 11.46
C PRO A 25 -22.00 17.75 10.63
N ALA A 26 -23.16 18.40 10.55
CA ALA A 26 -23.34 19.67 9.85
C ALA A 26 -22.57 20.83 10.50
N ASP A 27 -22.43 20.80 11.83
CA ASP A 27 -21.76 21.86 12.61
C ASP A 27 -20.23 21.83 12.46
N LEU A 28 -19.68 20.72 11.97
CA LEU A 28 -18.24 20.56 11.77
C LEU A 28 -17.69 21.41 10.61
N GLY A 29 -18.55 21.90 9.71
CA GLY A 29 -18.12 22.70 8.56
C GLY A 29 -17.10 21.98 7.67
N LEU A 30 -17.20 20.65 7.55
CA LEU A 30 -16.20 19.84 6.86
C LEU A 30 -16.08 20.23 5.38
N SER A 31 -14.84 20.33 4.92
CA SER A 31 -14.53 20.45 3.50
C SER A 31 -13.56 19.35 3.07
N PHE A 32 -13.80 18.83 1.87
CA PHE A 32 -13.09 17.71 1.28
C PHE A 32 -12.29 18.21 0.09
N ARG A 33 -11.04 17.76 0.01
CA ARG A 33 -10.16 18.06 -1.10
C ARG A 33 -9.49 16.76 -1.57
N PRO A 34 -9.71 16.34 -2.82
CA PRO A 34 -9.05 15.14 -3.28
C PRO A 34 -7.57 15.43 -3.50
N VAL A 35 -6.73 14.52 -3.03
CA VAL A 35 -5.28 14.56 -3.26
C VAL A 35 -4.89 13.28 -3.96
N ILE A 36 -4.18 13.42 -5.07
CA ILE A 36 -3.57 12.28 -5.77
C ILE A 36 -2.07 12.49 -5.88
N SER A 37 -1.31 11.41 -5.78
CA SER A 37 0.12 11.44 -6.05
C SER A 37 0.35 11.38 -7.56
N ALA A 38 0.98 12.41 -8.13
CA ALA A 38 1.47 12.43 -9.50
C ALA A 38 3.00 12.59 -9.51
N LEU A 39 3.67 12.00 -8.51
CA LEU A 39 5.12 12.09 -8.34
C LEU A 39 5.89 11.52 -9.54
N ALA A 40 5.37 10.50 -10.22
CA ALA A 40 6.05 9.89 -11.37
C ALA A 40 5.89 10.72 -12.65
N GLU A 41 4.82 11.50 -12.75
CA GLU A 41 4.46 12.27 -13.93
C GLU A 41 5.00 13.71 -13.82
N ALA A 42 4.73 14.37 -12.70
CA ALA A 42 4.95 15.79 -12.48
C ALA A 42 5.73 16.11 -11.20
N GLY A 43 6.25 15.10 -10.48
CA GLY A 43 7.07 15.30 -9.30
C GLY A 43 6.34 15.89 -8.08
N GLN A 44 5.01 15.97 -8.12
CA GLN A 44 4.21 16.57 -7.05
C GLN A 44 2.86 15.89 -6.84
N GLN A 45 2.21 16.21 -5.73
CA GLN A 45 0.83 15.84 -5.48
C GLN A 45 -0.11 16.84 -6.16
N ILE A 46 -1.17 16.33 -6.76
CA ILE A 46 -2.23 17.18 -7.33
C ILE A 46 -3.32 17.32 -6.28
N ARG A 47 -3.66 18.57 -6.01
CA ARG A 47 -4.73 18.95 -5.11
C ARG A 47 -5.93 19.37 -5.95
N GLY A 48 -7.04 18.69 -5.77
CA GLY A 48 -8.30 19.07 -6.39
C GLY A 48 -8.94 20.28 -5.73
N GLN A 49 -10.17 20.55 -6.17
CA GLN A 49 -10.99 21.62 -5.61
C GLN A 49 -11.51 21.21 -4.23
N SER A 50 -11.54 22.16 -3.30
CA SER A 50 -12.25 21.98 -2.02
C SER A 50 -13.75 22.02 -2.26
N THR A 51 -14.48 21.09 -1.65
CA THR A 51 -15.94 21.04 -1.70
C THR A 51 -16.49 20.50 -0.38
N THR A 52 -17.67 20.95 0.05
CA THR A 52 -18.39 20.38 1.20
C THR A 52 -19.10 19.09 0.85
N ASN A 53 -19.18 18.74 -0.44
CA ASN A 53 -19.81 17.53 -0.95
C ASN A 53 -18.74 16.42 -1.16
N PRO A 54 -18.72 15.36 -0.34
CA PRO A 54 -17.72 14.30 -0.45
C PRO A 54 -17.85 13.48 -1.74
N GLU A 55 -19.06 13.35 -2.32
CA GLU A 55 -19.28 12.65 -3.60
C GLU A 55 -18.53 13.35 -4.74
N LEU A 56 -18.59 14.69 -4.79
CA LEU A 56 -17.89 15.50 -5.78
C LEU A 56 -16.37 15.38 -5.62
N ALA A 57 -15.86 15.41 -4.39
CA ALA A 57 -14.43 15.21 -4.12
C ALA A 57 -13.96 13.81 -4.60
N LEU A 58 -14.73 12.76 -4.28
CA LEU A 58 -14.41 11.39 -4.73
C LEU A 58 -14.52 11.22 -6.25
N SER A 59 -15.48 11.88 -6.89
CA SER A 59 -15.65 11.88 -8.35
C SER A 59 -14.49 12.58 -9.04
N GLN A 60 -14.06 13.74 -8.54
CA GLN A 60 -12.87 14.43 -9.04
C GLN A 60 -11.61 13.58 -8.85
N ARG A 61 -11.46 12.91 -7.70
CA ARG A 61 -10.36 11.97 -7.47
C ARG A 61 -10.37 10.83 -8.49
N ALA A 62 -11.52 10.21 -8.75
CA ALA A 62 -11.65 9.12 -9.71
C ALA A 62 -11.32 9.57 -11.13
N ARG A 63 -11.81 10.75 -11.55
CA ARG A 63 -11.48 11.35 -12.86
C ARG A 63 -9.97 11.54 -13.02
N LEU A 64 -9.30 12.14 -12.03
CA LEU A 64 -7.86 12.36 -12.08
C LEU A 64 -7.07 11.04 -12.11
N LEU A 65 -7.50 10.02 -11.35
CA LEU A 65 -6.86 8.70 -11.37
C LEU A 65 -7.07 7.96 -12.69
N ALA A 66 -8.27 8.01 -13.27
CA ALA A 66 -8.56 7.42 -14.56
C ALA A 66 -7.75 8.10 -15.67
N ALA A 67 -7.71 9.44 -15.67
CA ALA A 67 -6.90 10.22 -16.59
C ALA A 67 -5.40 9.89 -16.46
N LYS A 68 -4.91 9.71 -15.22
CA LYS A 68 -3.55 9.27 -14.94
C LYS A 68 -3.23 7.90 -15.55
N GLN A 69 -4.17 6.96 -15.48
CA GLN A 69 -4.01 5.63 -16.07
C GLN A 69 -4.04 5.66 -17.62
N ALA A 70 -4.80 6.59 -18.20
CA ALA A 70 -4.88 6.76 -19.65
C ALA A 70 -3.63 7.39 -20.27
N GLY A 71 -2.86 8.15 -19.49
CA GLY A 71 -1.57 8.71 -19.89
C GLY A 71 -1.50 10.23 -19.73
N TRP A 72 -0.34 10.78 -20.09
CA TRP A 72 -0.05 12.21 -19.87
C TRP A 72 -1.05 13.16 -20.54
N PRO A 73 -1.48 13.00 -21.81
CA PRO A 73 -2.39 13.95 -22.44
C PRO A 73 -3.74 14.06 -21.71
N GLN A 74 -4.34 12.93 -21.35
CA GLN A 74 -5.61 12.89 -20.60
C GLN A 74 -5.42 13.44 -19.19
N PHE A 75 -4.31 13.11 -18.55
CA PHE A 75 -3.97 13.61 -17.22
C PHE A 75 -3.77 15.13 -17.21
N ARG A 76 -3.07 15.68 -18.20
CA ARG A 76 -2.89 17.13 -18.39
C ARG A 76 -4.25 17.81 -18.49
N ALA A 77 -5.13 17.35 -19.40
CA ALA A 77 -6.46 17.93 -19.58
C ALA A 77 -7.26 17.93 -18.27
N ALA A 78 -7.35 16.78 -17.59
CA ALA A 78 -8.08 16.68 -16.32
C ALA A 78 -7.49 17.56 -15.22
N TRP A 79 -6.17 17.77 -15.18
CA TRP A 79 -5.53 18.63 -14.19
C TRP A 79 -5.74 20.12 -14.52
N VAL A 80 -5.66 20.51 -15.79
CA VAL A 80 -5.99 21.88 -16.24
C VAL A 80 -7.42 22.23 -15.85
N ASP A 81 -8.39 21.35 -16.11
CA ASP A 81 -9.80 21.56 -15.73
C ASP A 81 -9.95 21.83 -14.23
N VAL A 82 -9.23 21.06 -13.40
CA VAL A 82 -9.25 21.20 -11.94
C VAL A 82 -8.63 22.52 -11.48
N LEU A 83 -7.53 22.95 -12.10
CA LEU A 83 -6.87 24.21 -11.76
C LEU A 83 -7.69 25.43 -12.19
N ALA A 84 -8.27 25.39 -13.40
CA ALA A 84 -9.14 26.43 -13.91
C ALA A 84 -10.38 26.60 -12.99
N ALA A 85 -11.02 25.49 -12.61
CA ALA A 85 -12.17 25.51 -11.70
C ALA A 85 -11.83 26.00 -10.28
N ALA A 86 -10.62 25.70 -9.78
CA ALA A 86 -10.25 26.03 -8.41
C ALA A 86 -9.76 27.47 -8.22
N LYS A 87 -9.04 28.02 -9.20
CA LYS A 87 -8.44 29.36 -9.09
C LYS A 87 -9.30 30.47 -9.71
N GLY A 88 -10.32 30.12 -10.50
CA GLY A 88 -11.03 31.08 -11.35
C GLY A 88 -10.10 31.77 -12.36
N GLY A 89 -8.89 31.22 -12.56
CA GLY A 89 -7.91 31.70 -13.51
C GLY A 89 -8.25 31.25 -14.93
N SER A 90 -7.58 31.85 -15.91
CA SER A 90 -7.78 31.48 -17.30
C SER A 90 -7.28 30.05 -17.58
N VAL A 91 -7.83 29.41 -18.61
CA VAL A 91 -7.41 28.07 -19.01
C VAL A 91 -5.91 28.09 -19.39
N GLU A 92 -5.45 29.16 -20.01
CA GLU A 92 -4.06 29.36 -20.43
C GLU A 92 -3.09 29.38 -19.23
N GLU A 93 -3.45 30.03 -18.12
CA GLU A 93 -2.64 30.02 -16.90
C GLU A 93 -2.56 28.63 -16.26
N ALA A 94 -3.68 27.90 -16.28
CA ALA A 94 -3.73 26.53 -15.79
C ALA A 94 -2.86 25.60 -16.65
N GLU A 95 -2.91 25.73 -17.97
CA GLU A 95 -2.05 25.02 -18.92
C GLU A 95 -0.58 25.31 -18.68
N ALA A 96 -0.20 26.59 -18.61
CA ALA A 96 1.18 27.00 -18.35
C ALA A 96 1.72 26.42 -17.03
N THR A 97 0.87 26.38 -15.99
CA THR A 97 1.24 25.79 -14.69
C THR A 97 1.50 24.28 -14.80
N VAL A 98 0.62 23.54 -15.48
CA VAL A 98 0.74 22.08 -15.66
C VAL A 98 1.95 21.73 -16.52
N ASP A 99 2.18 22.47 -17.60
CA ASP A 99 3.30 22.26 -18.50
C ASP A 99 4.63 22.61 -17.83
N ALA A 100 4.69 23.71 -17.08
CA ALA A 100 5.88 24.04 -16.29
C ALA A 100 6.22 22.94 -15.29
N ALA A 101 5.22 22.37 -14.61
CA ALA A 101 5.42 21.24 -13.70
C ALA A 101 5.95 20.00 -14.43
N TRP A 102 5.40 19.69 -15.62
CA TRP A 102 5.88 18.60 -16.46
C TRP A 102 7.33 18.83 -16.89
N HIS A 103 7.68 20.00 -17.40
CA HIS A 103 9.04 20.29 -17.86
C HIS A 103 10.04 20.25 -16.71
N LYS A 104 9.70 20.80 -15.54
CA LYS A 104 10.55 20.75 -14.34
C LYS A 104 10.92 19.32 -13.92
N HIS A 105 10.01 18.36 -14.13
CA HIS A 105 10.22 16.96 -13.75
C HIS A 105 10.83 16.08 -14.86
N ALA A 106 11.22 16.66 -16.01
CA ALA A 106 11.62 15.88 -17.18
C ALA A 106 12.79 14.92 -16.92
N CYS A 107 13.85 15.37 -16.26
CA CYS A 107 15.01 14.52 -15.95
C CYS A 107 14.63 13.36 -15.01
N GLN A 108 13.80 13.64 -14.01
CA GLN A 108 13.40 12.68 -13.00
C GLN A 108 12.46 11.61 -13.58
N ARG A 109 11.63 11.94 -14.58
CA ARG A 109 10.84 10.93 -15.29
C ARG A 109 11.70 9.86 -15.96
N VAL A 110 12.82 10.27 -16.57
CA VAL A 110 13.76 9.32 -17.21
C VAL A 110 14.33 8.37 -16.17
N GLU A 111 14.72 8.88 -15.00
CA GLU A 111 15.22 8.05 -13.90
C GLU A 111 14.14 7.12 -13.33
N VAL A 112 12.92 7.62 -13.14
CA VAL A 112 11.79 6.83 -12.63
C VAL A 112 11.46 5.69 -13.60
N GLU A 113 11.44 5.95 -14.91
CA GLU A 113 11.24 4.91 -15.91
C GLU A 113 12.42 3.92 -15.97
N ALA A 114 13.66 4.40 -15.86
CA ALA A 114 14.82 3.52 -15.75
C ALA A 114 14.74 2.61 -14.51
N LYS A 115 14.30 3.15 -13.36
CA LYS A 115 14.09 2.37 -12.12
C LYS A 115 12.95 1.37 -12.26
N LYS A 116 11.82 1.76 -12.88
CA LYS A 116 10.70 0.83 -13.15
C LYS A 116 11.14 -0.36 -14.00
N ARG A 117 12.02 -0.15 -14.98
CA ARG A 117 12.59 -1.24 -15.79
C ARG A 117 13.50 -2.19 -15.00
N LYS A 118 14.15 -1.71 -13.93
CA LYS A 118 15.05 -2.51 -13.08
C LYS A 118 14.31 -3.33 -12.01
N ARG A 119 13.18 -2.81 -11.49
CA ARG A 119 12.40 -3.46 -10.41
C ARG A 119 12.05 -4.95 -10.62
N PRO A 120 11.67 -5.42 -11.83
CA PRO A 120 11.34 -6.83 -12.03
C PRO A 120 12.53 -7.76 -11.77
N LEU A 121 13.75 -7.28 -12.02
CA LEU A 121 14.97 -8.02 -11.77
C LEU A 121 15.24 -8.11 -10.26
N ASP A 122 15.09 -6.99 -9.55
CA ASP A 122 15.29 -6.92 -8.10
C ASP A 122 14.24 -7.76 -7.34
N ASP A 123 12.97 -7.72 -7.77
CA ASP A 123 11.91 -8.52 -7.17
C ASP A 123 12.13 -10.02 -7.40
N ARG A 124 12.60 -10.41 -8.59
CA ARG A 124 12.93 -11.81 -8.90
C ARG A 124 14.12 -12.29 -8.07
N GLN A 125 15.14 -11.46 -7.90
CA GLN A 125 16.29 -11.76 -7.05
C GLN A 125 15.88 -11.90 -5.59
N ARG A 126 15.06 -10.97 -5.07
CA ARG A 126 14.54 -11.02 -3.70
C ARG A 126 13.75 -12.30 -3.45
N ARG A 127 12.81 -12.67 -4.33
CA ARG A 127 12.05 -13.93 -4.21
C ARG A 127 12.94 -15.17 -4.26
N ALA A 128 13.96 -15.17 -5.13
CA ALA A 128 14.91 -16.28 -5.19
C ALA A 128 15.73 -16.41 -3.90
N GLN A 129 16.10 -15.29 -3.28
CA GLN A 129 16.78 -15.26 -1.99
C GLN A 129 15.87 -15.76 -0.86
N GLU A 130 14.64 -15.25 -0.76
CA GLU A 130 13.65 -15.69 0.22
C GLU A 130 13.41 -17.22 0.12
N LEU A 131 13.31 -17.75 -1.10
CA LEU A 131 13.16 -19.20 -1.33
C LEU A 131 14.39 -20.00 -0.86
N ARG A 132 15.60 -19.47 -1.06
CA ARG A 132 16.85 -20.10 -0.59
C ARG A 132 16.93 -20.10 0.93
N GLU A 133 16.54 -19.00 1.57
CA GLU A 133 16.51 -18.88 3.03
C GLU A 133 15.46 -19.80 3.64
N ALA A 134 14.27 -19.90 3.02
CA ALA A 134 13.24 -20.86 3.45
C ALA A 134 13.74 -22.31 3.39
N ARG A 135 14.39 -22.71 2.29
CA ARG A 135 14.99 -24.06 2.16
C ARG A 135 16.07 -24.34 3.20
N ARG A 136 16.90 -23.34 3.55
CA ARG A 136 17.90 -23.48 4.61
C ARG A 136 17.25 -23.73 5.97
N ARG A 137 16.19 -22.97 6.30
CA ARG A 137 15.44 -23.15 7.55
C ARG A 137 14.78 -24.53 7.63
N GLU A 138 14.17 -24.99 6.54
CA GLU A 138 13.58 -26.34 6.45
C GLU A 138 14.65 -27.43 6.70
N THR A 139 15.84 -27.26 6.11
CA THR A 139 16.96 -28.20 6.34
C THR A 139 17.43 -28.19 7.80
N GLU A 140 17.45 -27.02 8.45
CA GLU A 140 17.79 -26.90 9.88
C GLU A 140 16.73 -27.53 10.79
N GLU A 141 15.44 -27.34 10.49
CA GLU A 141 14.33 -27.97 11.20
C GLU A 141 14.34 -29.50 11.04
N ASP A 142 14.66 -29.99 9.83
CA ASP A 142 14.85 -31.42 9.56
C ASP A 142 16.01 -32.00 10.37
N CYS A 143 17.15 -31.30 10.43
CA CYS A 143 18.29 -31.70 11.26
C CYS A 143 17.91 -31.76 12.74
N ARG A 144 17.26 -30.71 13.28
CA ARG A 144 16.78 -30.69 14.67
C ARG A 144 15.78 -31.81 14.97
N SER A 145 14.88 -32.09 14.03
CA SER A 145 13.90 -33.18 14.17
C SER A 145 14.58 -34.54 14.22
N ARG A 146 15.62 -34.77 13.40
CA ARG A 146 16.43 -36.00 13.44
C ARG A 146 17.20 -36.13 14.75
N GLU A 147 17.80 -35.04 15.24
CA GLU A 147 18.51 -35.00 16.53
C GLU A 147 17.57 -35.31 17.70
N LEU A 148 16.38 -34.69 17.73
CA LEU A 148 15.38 -34.96 18.75
C LEU A 148 14.90 -36.42 18.71
N ALA A 149 14.60 -36.95 17.52
CA ALA A 149 14.20 -38.35 17.37
C ALA A 149 15.31 -39.33 17.83
N ALA A 150 16.57 -39.00 17.58
CA ALA A 150 17.70 -39.78 18.08
C ALA A 150 17.80 -39.72 19.62
N ALA A 151 17.64 -38.53 20.21
CA ALA A 151 17.65 -38.35 21.67
C ALA A 151 16.51 -39.11 22.36
N VAL A 152 15.29 -39.08 21.80
CA VAL A 152 14.14 -39.84 22.33
C VAL A 152 14.44 -41.34 22.36
N LYS A 153 14.98 -41.91 21.26
CA LYS A 153 15.35 -43.33 21.21
C LYS A 153 16.40 -43.71 22.26
N VAL A 154 17.36 -42.83 22.54
CA VAL A 154 18.36 -43.07 23.60
C VAL A 154 17.70 -43.07 24.98
N ALA A 155 16.80 -42.11 25.25
CA ALA A 155 16.06 -42.04 26.51
C ALA A 155 15.15 -43.26 26.73
N GLU A 156 14.42 -43.71 25.70
CA GLU A 156 13.59 -44.92 25.74
C GLU A 156 14.41 -46.17 26.09
N ARG A 157 15.60 -46.32 25.49
CA ARG A 157 16.52 -47.43 25.78
C ARG A 157 17.03 -47.39 27.22
N ALA A 158 17.41 -46.20 27.71
CA ALA A 158 17.87 -46.04 29.09
C ALA A 158 16.76 -46.37 30.10
N LEU A 159 15.52 -45.95 29.82
CA LEU A 159 14.36 -46.26 30.66
C LEU A 159 14.04 -47.76 30.65
N ALA A 160 14.12 -48.42 29.49
CA ALA A 160 13.94 -49.86 29.37
C ALA A 160 15.02 -50.64 30.16
N ALA A 161 16.28 -50.21 30.10
CA ALA A 161 17.37 -50.80 30.86
C ALA A 161 17.18 -50.64 32.39
N ALA A 162 16.76 -49.45 32.84
CA ALA A 162 16.46 -49.21 34.25
C ALA A 162 15.31 -50.09 34.77
N ASN A 163 14.23 -50.21 34.00
CA ASN A 163 13.08 -51.03 34.35
C ASN A 163 13.36 -52.54 34.30
N GLY A 164 14.24 -52.98 33.37
CA GLY A 164 14.72 -54.36 33.30
C GLY A 164 15.60 -54.74 34.49
N SER A 165 16.49 -53.84 34.92
CA SER A 165 17.38 -54.04 36.08
C SER A 165 16.59 -54.15 37.40
N ALA A 166 15.52 -53.38 37.56
CA ALA A 166 14.67 -53.43 38.76
C ALA A 166 13.89 -54.75 38.92
N ARG A 167 13.66 -55.51 37.85
CA ARG A 167 13.00 -56.83 37.91
C ARG A 167 13.95 -57.98 38.24
N GLY A 168 15.26 -57.81 38.02
CA GLY A 168 16.28 -58.84 38.27
C GLY A 168 16.82 -58.90 39.71
N SER A 169 16.63 -57.85 40.53
CA SER A 169 17.20 -57.74 41.88
C SER A 169 16.24 -58.17 43.01
N ARG A 170 15.17 -58.93 42.70
CA ARG A 170 14.15 -59.37 43.67
C ARG A 170 14.15 -60.89 43.93
N ALA A 171 15.24 -61.58 43.58
CA ALA A 171 15.48 -62.99 43.87
C ALA A 171 16.49 -63.14 45.00
#